data_AF-A0A354UW67-F1
#
_entry.id   AF-A0A354UW67-F1
#
_cell.length_a   1.000
_cell.length_b   1.000
_cell.length_c   1.000
_cell.angle_alpha   90.00
_cell.angle_beta   90.00
_cell.angle_gamma   90.00
#
_symmetry.space_group_name_H-M   'P 1'
#
loop_
_entity.id
_entity.type
_entity.pdbx_description
1 polymer ?
#
loop_
_entity_poly.entity_id
_entity_poly.type
_entity_poly.pdbx_seq_one_letter_code
_entity_poly.pdbx_strand_id
1 'polypeptide(L)'
;MTVSLGNLDSLIGMSFPVEDLSGLTIDSFTTLTTPGVLGVDSISVTTNGAAALGTAAGDVLTVVSVNDAYSTLTFDVAGNGTSVQQTDWVIGFEQDHILLSQGGAGLTQVYLQLISGNASSIDAGVLGNEPTPAQTKLTFTVAGTSDITPANTPPLRVIDATNGAVLQATPEPYAGPVAGIQNEYINITRESLAIVAMTPGWFIATGSGLNAIAVTSGTNVLDGGAGSAFMTGGSGPDAFFLDVRSMTSDIWDTVNNFHIGDTMTLWGVTPADFTANWINDQGAPGSRGLTLTVSSSAHPNASVTFANHFADQVSQSDLSVTYGVETASRVPYMIIHTPA
;
A
#
# COMPACT_ATOMS: atom_id res chain seq x y z
N MET A 1 -13.47 12.41 0.68
CA MET A 1 -12.27 11.85 1.34
C MET A 1 -12.40 10.32 1.32
N THR A 2 -11.41 9.53 0.88
CA THR A 2 -11.53 8.05 0.94
C THR A 2 -11.04 7.57 2.29
N VAL A 3 -11.85 6.84 3.04
CA VAL A 3 -11.49 6.29 4.35
C VAL A 3 -12.15 4.92 4.45
N SER A 4 -11.38 3.85 4.34
CA SER A 4 -11.89 2.52 4.67
C SER A 4 -11.59 2.23 6.13
N LEU A 5 -12.50 1.53 6.81
CA LEU A 5 -12.21 0.96 8.12
C LEU A 5 -10.93 0.11 8.02
N GLY A 6 -9.89 0.49 8.77
CA GLY A 6 -8.60 -0.19 8.78
C GLY A 6 -7.71 0.04 7.55
N ASN A 7 -7.99 1.04 6.70
CA ASN A 7 -7.10 1.47 5.62
C ASN A 7 -7.22 2.99 5.45
N LEU A 8 -6.51 3.71 6.33
CA LEU A 8 -6.36 5.16 6.38
C LEU A 8 -5.21 5.64 5.46
N ASP A 9 -4.45 4.74 4.84
CA ASP A 9 -3.27 5.06 4.02
C ASP A 9 -3.57 6.03 2.88
N SER A 10 -4.80 6.01 2.36
CA SER A 10 -5.27 6.95 1.33
C SER A 10 -5.33 8.43 1.77
N LEU A 11 -5.19 8.69 3.07
CA LEU A 11 -5.20 10.04 3.64
C LEU A 11 -3.81 10.67 3.71
N ILE A 12 -2.73 9.90 3.57
CA ILE A 12 -1.36 10.42 3.63
C ILE A 12 -1.15 11.48 2.55
N GLY A 13 -0.58 12.63 2.94
CA GLY A 13 -0.29 13.74 2.06
C GLY A 13 -1.48 14.65 1.75
N MET A 14 -2.69 14.31 2.22
CA MET A 14 -3.84 15.20 2.10
C MET A 14 -3.68 16.42 3.02
N SER A 15 -3.98 17.59 2.48
CA SER A 15 -3.99 18.86 3.21
C SER A 15 -5.42 19.37 3.37
N PHE A 16 -5.77 19.75 4.59
CA PHE A 16 -7.07 20.30 4.95
C PHE A 16 -6.90 21.75 5.40
N PRO A 17 -7.57 22.72 4.76
CA PRO A 17 -7.57 24.07 5.26
C PRO A 17 -8.33 24.13 6.58
N VAL A 18 -7.74 24.79 7.57
CA VAL A 18 -8.44 25.13 8.80
C VAL A 18 -9.24 26.39 8.51
N GLU A 19 -10.56 26.25 8.49
CA GLU A 19 -11.45 27.42 8.48
C GLU A 19 -11.97 27.72 9.89
N ASP A 20 -12.28 29.01 10.13
CA ASP A 20 -12.97 29.44 11.35
C ASP A 20 -14.41 28.92 11.29
N LEU A 21 -14.59 27.74 11.83
CA LEU A 21 -15.82 27.34 12.44
C LEU A 21 -15.73 27.96 13.87
N SER A 22 -16.74 28.53 14.57
CA SER A 22 -16.69 28.79 16.05
C SER A 22 -17.98 28.50 16.93
N GLY A 23 -17.93 27.55 17.90
CA GLY A 23 -19.03 26.84 18.64
C GLY A 23 -19.55 25.39 18.22
N LEU A 24 -18.92 24.24 18.55
CA LEU A 24 -19.38 22.90 18.12
C LEU A 24 -20.33 22.32 19.18
N THR A 25 -21.56 21.99 18.80
CA THR A 25 -22.54 21.37 19.72
C THR A 25 -22.92 19.98 19.23
N ILE A 26 -22.68 18.96 20.06
CA ILE A 26 -23.10 17.59 19.80
C ILE A 26 -24.52 17.41 20.36
N ASP A 27 -25.49 17.13 19.51
CA ASP A 27 -26.90 16.98 19.89
C ASP A 27 -27.19 15.58 20.47
N SER A 28 -26.52 14.54 19.98
CA SER A 28 -26.62 13.16 20.48
C SER A 28 -25.48 12.28 19.96
N PHE A 29 -25.05 11.28 20.75
CA PHE A 29 -24.12 10.23 20.33
C PHE A 29 -24.52 8.86 20.92
N THR A 30 -24.08 7.78 20.28
CA THR A 30 -24.13 6.40 20.78
C THR A 30 -22.72 5.84 20.87
N THR A 31 -22.33 5.28 22.02
CA THR A 31 -20.97 4.73 22.24
C THR A 31 -20.88 3.25 21.87
N LEU A 32 -19.81 2.87 21.18
CA LEU A 32 -19.32 1.49 21.10
C LEU A 32 -18.08 1.34 22.00
N THR A 33 -17.99 0.22 22.71
CA THR A 33 -17.08 0.03 23.86
C THR A 33 -15.79 -0.72 23.53
N THR A 34 -15.44 -0.88 22.24
CA THR A 34 -14.35 -1.77 21.80
C THR A 34 -13.19 -1.01 21.17
N PRO A 35 -11.95 -1.12 21.70
CA PRO A 35 -10.75 -0.57 21.04
C PRO A 35 -10.52 -1.16 19.64
N GLY A 36 -10.11 -0.32 18.68
CA GLY A 36 -9.89 -0.72 17.28
C GLY A 36 -11.15 -0.79 16.42
N VAL A 37 -12.30 -0.43 16.98
CA VAL A 37 -13.59 -0.31 16.28
C VAL A 37 -13.99 1.16 16.29
N LEU A 38 -14.34 1.73 15.13
CA LEU A 38 -14.87 3.10 15.06
C LEU A 38 -16.15 3.21 15.89
N GLY A 39 -16.18 4.19 16.78
CA GLY A 39 -16.92 4.08 18.05
C GLY A 39 -18.30 4.73 18.10
N VAL A 40 -18.86 5.22 16.99
CA VAL A 40 -20.05 6.09 17.04
C VAL A 40 -21.03 5.82 15.89
N ASP A 41 -22.13 5.08 16.14
CA ASP A 41 -23.16 4.73 15.13
C ASP A 41 -23.81 5.96 14.47
N SER A 42 -24.05 7.00 15.28
CA SER A 42 -24.48 8.30 14.78
C SER A 42 -24.07 9.38 15.77
N ILE A 43 -23.53 10.48 15.23
CA ILE A 43 -23.37 11.72 15.98
C ILE A 43 -24.09 12.81 15.21
N SER A 44 -24.97 13.52 15.89
CA SER A 44 -25.54 14.76 15.35
C SER A 44 -24.65 15.89 15.85
N VAL A 45 -23.90 16.50 14.93
CA VAL A 45 -23.07 17.68 15.24
C VAL A 45 -23.70 18.89 14.59
N THR A 46 -24.01 19.89 15.39
CA THR A 46 -24.37 21.23 14.93
C THR A 46 -23.12 22.11 15.06
N THR A 47 -22.58 22.55 13.93
CA THR A 47 -21.47 23.51 13.90
C THR A 47 -21.99 24.93 14.07
N ASN A 48 -21.96 25.48 15.28
CA ASN A 48 -21.85 26.95 15.40
C ASN A 48 -20.39 27.35 15.09
N GLY A 49 -19.47 26.39 15.31
CA GLY A 49 -18.18 26.05 14.67
C GLY A 49 -17.02 25.76 15.69
N ALA A 50 -15.73 25.66 15.44
CA ALA A 50 -14.56 25.92 16.33
C ALA A 50 -13.36 25.54 15.48
N ALA A 51 -12.23 26.24 15.60
CA ALA A 51 -11.01 25.74 15.00
C ALA A 51 -10.68 24.39 15.66
N ALA A 52 -10.60 23.35 14.83
CA ALA A 52 -10.23 22.03 15.31
C ALA A 52 -8.74 22.04 15.74
N LEU A 53 -8.39 21.26 16.76
CA LEU A 53 -7.00 20.86 17.01
C LEU A 53 -5.99 21.98 17.36
N GLY A 54 -6.44 23.08 17.99
CA GLY A 54 -5.52 24.14 18.44
C GLY A 54 -4.88 24.96 17.30
N THR A 55 -5.47 24.88 16.11
CA THR A 55 -5.09 25.63 14.92
C THR A 55 -5.78 26.99 14.85
N ALA A 56 -5.28 27.91 14.03
CA ALA A 56 -5.93 29.16 13.69
C ALA A 56 -6.54 29.06 12.28
N ALA A 57 -7.59 29.86 12.04
CA ALA A 57 -8.16 29.99 10.70
C ALA A 57 -7.08 30.43 9.69
N GLY A 58 -6.93 29.66 8.61
CA GLY A 58 -5.89 29.82 7.60
C GLY A 58 -4.69 28.88 7.77
N ASP A 59 -4.59 28.12 8.86
CA ASP A 59 -3.61 27.02 8.98
C ASP A 59 -3.95 25.88 8.02
N VAL A 60 -2.95 25.07 7.68
CA VAL A 60 -3.12 23.88 6.85
C VAL A 60 -2.65 22.66 7.61
N LEU A 61 -3.56 21.69 7.79
CA LEU A 61 -3.28 20.40 8.41
C LEU A 61 -2.93 19.40 7.31
N THR A 62 -1.69 18.91 7.28
CA THR A 62 -1.27 17.88 6.32
C THR A 62 -1.06 16.55 7.01
N VAL A 63 -1.73 15.49 6.54
CA VAL A 63 -1.53 14.14 7.09
C VAL A 63 -0.14 13.63 6.70
N VAL A 64 0.70 13.33 7.70
CA VAL A 64 2.08 12.86 7.50
C VAL A 64 2.30 11.40 7.86
N SER A 65 1.46 10.82 8.70
CA SER A 65 1.43 9.38 8.95
C SER A 65 0.05 8.92 9.39
N VAL A 66 -0.22 7.64 9.20
CA VAL A 66 -1.44 6.98 9.69
C VAL A 66 -1.09 5.72 10.45
N ASN A 67 -2.00 5.25 11.29
CA ASN A 67 -1.89 3.96 11.95
C ASN A 67 -3.25 3.26 11.94
N ASP A 68 -3.40 2.28 11.05
CA ASP A 68 -4.65 1.55 10.87
C ASP A 68 -5.03 0.71 12.10
N ALA A 69 -4.04 0.14 12.79
CA ALA A 69 -4.27 -0.68 13.98
C ALA A 69 -4.90 0.12 15.13
N TYR A 70 -4.67 1.43 15.18
CA TYR A 70 -5.22 2.32 16.20
C TYR A 70 -6.19 3.36 15.63
N SER A 71 -6.46 3.33 14.32
CA SER A 71 -7.25 4.33 13.60
C SER A 71 -6.80 5.77 13.90
N THR A 72 -5.50 6.06 13.82
CA THR A 72 -4.98 7.41 14.09
C THR A 72 -4.42 8.08 12.86
N LEU A 73 -4.56 9.41 12.79
CA LEU A 73 -3.90 10.29 11.82
C LEU A 73 -2.90 11.16 12.56
N THR A 74 -1.70 11.30 12.00
CA THR A 74 -0.71 12.28 12.44
C THR A 74 -0.64 13.40 11.43
N PHE A 75 -0.80 14.64 11.89
CA PHE A 75 -0.75 15.84 11.09
C PHE A 75 0.54 16.60 11.34
N ASP A 76 1.09 17.22 10.30
CA ASP A 76 2.00 18.35 10.44
C ASP A 76 1.17 19.64 10.39
N VAL A 77 1.24 20.41 11.47
CA VAL A 77 0.54 21.69 11.62
C VAL A 77 1.50 22.80 11.23
N ALA A 78 1.32 23.37 10.03
CA ALA A 78 2.12 24.50 9.58
C ALA A 78 1.52 25.82 10.09
N GLY A 79 1.86 26.20 11.33
CA GLY A 79 1.43 27.47 11.95
C GLY A 79 2.61 28.30 12.47
N ASN A 80 2.69 29.57 12.05
CA ASN A 80 3.56 30.59 12.65
C ASN A 80 5.07 30.27 12.76
N GLY A 81 5.61 29.48 11.82
CA GLY A 81 7.06 29.21 11.70
C GLY A 81 7.58 28.01 12.52
N THR A 82 6.69 27.21 13.11
CA THR A 82 7.03 25.96 13.80
C THR A 82 6.12 24.82 13.33
N SER A 83 6.71 23.74 12.81
CA SER A 83 5.99 22.49 12.50
C SER A 83 5.83 21.67 13.78
N VAL A 84 4.60 21.42 14.20
CA VAL A 84 4.29 20.50 15.31
C VAL A 84 3.54 19.31 14.73
N GLN A 85 3.95 18.11 15.12
CA GLN A 85 3.20 16.91 14.80
C GLN A 85 2.15 16.61 15.86
N GLN A 86 0.91 16.41 15.43
CA GLN A 86 -0.21 16.06 16.29
C GLN A 86 -0.83 14.75 15.84
N THR A 87 -1.12 13.83 16.76
CA THR A 87 -1.82 12.57 16.45
C THR A 87 -3.20 12.55 17.07
N ASP A 88 -4.21 12.32 16.24
CA ASP A 88 -5.62 12.23 16.65
C ASP A 88 -6.23 10.90 16.19
N TRP A 89 -7.25 10.43 16.92
CA TRP A 89 -8.01 9.23 16.61
C TRP A 89 -9.18 9.54 15.68
N VAL A 90 -9.32 8.77 14.61
CA VAL A 90 -10.52 8.72 13.78
C VAL A 90 -11.61 8.01 14.56
N ILE A 91 -12.75 8.67 14.75
CA ILE A 91 -13.89 8.13 15.50
C ILE A 91 -15.19 8.09 14.68
N GLY A 92 -15.19 8.66 13.47
CA GLY A 92 -16.30 8.58 12.51
C GLY A 92 -15.93 9.20 11.14
N PHE A 93 -16.68 8.87 10.10
CA PHE A 93 -16.50 9.46 8.76
C PHE A 93 -17.83 9.48 7.97
N GLU A 94 -17.91 10.38 6.99
CA GLU A 94 -18.92 10.45 5.93
C GLU A 94 -18.22 10.83 4.62
N GLN A 95 -18.94 10.85 3.49
CA GLN A 95 -18.38 11.02 2.14
C GLN A 95 -17.27 12.08 2.07
N ASP A 96 -17.47 13.24 2.69
CA ASP A 96 -16.55 14.37 2.60
C ASP A 96 -15.98 14.85 3.95
N HIS A 97 -16.33 14.19 5.06
CA HIS A 97 -15.86 14.57 6.39
C HIS A 97 -15.33 13.42 7.22
N ILE A 98 -14.32 13.69 8.04
CA ILE A 98 -13.87 12.82 9.13
C ILE A 98 -14.08 13.50 10.47
N LEU A 99 -14.52 12.71 11.45
CA LEU A 99 -14.56 13.08 12.85
C LEU A 99 -13.33 12.54 13.59
N LEU A 100 -12.63 13.45 14.25
CA LEU A 100 -11.40 13.19 15.00
C LEU A 100 -11.58 13.43 16.50
N SER A 101 -10.72 12.81 17.31
CA SER A 101 -10.67 12.89 18.76
C SER A 101 -9.23 12.93 19.26
N GLN A 102 -8.91 13.79 20.24
CA GLN A 102 -7.58 13.87 20.87
C GLN A 102 -7.32 12.85 22.00
N GLY A 103 -8.25 11.92 22.28
CA GLY A 103 -8.01 10.83 23.22
C GLY A 103 -8.52 9.49 22.72
N GLY A 104 -7.72 8.45 23.02
CA GLY A 104 -7.92 7.09 22.52
C GLY A 104 -9.08 6.31 23.13
N ALA A 105 -9.16 5.03 22.75
CA ALA A 105 -10.25 4.14 23.11
C ALA A 105 -10.33 3.86 24.63
N GLY A 106 -11.44 4.28 25.27
CA GLY A 106 -11.71 4.03 26.68
C GLY A 106 -12.72 4.98 27.34
N LEU A 107 -13.66 5.54 26.57
CA LEU A 107 -14.46 6.68 27.03
C LEU A 107 -15.71 6.20 27.78
N THR A 108 -15.73 6.40 29.08
CA THR A 108 -16.89 6.07 29.93
C THR A 108 -17.85 7.25 30.13
N GLN A 109 -17.50 8.45 29.67
CA GLN A 109 -18.36 9.64 29.64
C GLN A 109 -17.81 10.67 28.62
N VAL A 110 -18.70 11.30 27.86
CA VAL A 110 -18.38 12.44 26.97
C VAL A 110 -18.73 13.73 27.73
N TYR A 111 -17.73 14.54 28.05
CA TYR A 111 -17.91 15.89 28.58
C TYR A 111 -17.31 16.89 27.59
N LEU A 112 -18.12 17.86 27.16
CA LEU A 112 -17.66 19.03 26.43
C LEU A 112 -17.39 20.12 27.47
N GLN A 113 -16.14 20.56 27.62
CA GLN A 113 -15.84 21.77 28.39
C GLN A 113 -15.00 22.74 27.56
N LEU A 114 -15.38 24.02 27.61
CA LEU A 114 -14.63 25.12 27.00
C LEU A 114 -13.18 25.12 27.49
N ILE A 115 -12.25 25.07 26.54
CA ILE A 115 -10.80 25.11 26.81
C ILE A 115 -10.42 26.54 27.21
N SER A 116 -10.62 26.86 28.48
CA SER A 116 -9.74 27.78 29.18
C SER A 116 -8.95 26.97 30.21
N GLY A 117 -7.74 26.57 29.83
CA GLY A 117 -6.71 26.12 30.76
C GLY A 117 -6.92 24.72 31.34
N ASN A 118 -6.02 23.82 30.94
CA ASN A 118 -5.54 22.68 31.73
C ASN A 118 -6.63 21.79 32.34
N ALA A 119 -7.17 20.86 31.56
CA ALA A 119 -7.84 19.68 32.09
C ALA A 119 -7.69 18.49 31.15
N SER A 120 -7.64 17.32 31.77
CA SER A 120 -7.59 15.98 31.18
C SER A 120 -8.89 15.64 30.45
N SER A 121 -9.10 16.14 29.23
CA SER A 121 -10.31 15.87 28.43
C SER A 121 -10.01 15.65 26.94
N ILE A 122 -10.98 15.06 26.25
CA ILE A 122 -10.92 14.69 24.84
C ILE A 122 -11.69 15.71 24.03
N ASP A 123 -10.98 16.36 23.10
CA ASP A 123 -11.54 17.34 22.19
C ASP A 123 -11.86 16.65 20.86
N ALA A 124 -13.08 16.84 20.34
CA ALA A 124 -13.52 16.28 19.05
C ALA A 124 -13.62 17.37 17.98
N GLY A 125 -13.20 17.07 16.75
CA GLY A 125 -13.19 17.99 15.61
C GLY A 125 -13.64 17.33 14.31
N VAL A 126 -14.09 18.12 13.32
CA VAL A 126 -14.49 17.64 11.99
C VAL A 126 -13.55 18.23 10.94
N LEU A 127 -13.01 17.39 10.06
CA LEU A 127 -12.25 17.80 8.87
C LEU A 127 -13.03 17.43 7.61
N GLY A 128 -12.94 18.25 6.56
CA GLY A 128 -13.50 17.94 5.24
C GLY A 128 -12.76 18.61 4.10
N ASN A 129 -12.97 18.12 2.88
CA ASN A 129 -12.40 18.68 1.64
C ASN A 129 -13.12 19.96 1.18
N GLU A 130 -14.36 20.16 1.62
CA GLU A 130 -15.15 21.34 1.35
C GLU A 130 -15.47 22.08 2.65
N PRO A 131 -15.52 23.43 2.63
CA PRO A 131 -15.89 24.20 3.81
C PRO A 131 -17.33 23.90 4.20
N THR A 132 -17.53 23.44 5.44
CA THR A 132 -18.89 23.26 5.97
C THR A 132 -19.58 24.62 6.13
N PRO A 133 -20.78 24.83 5.58
CA PRO A 133 -21.55 26.03 5.86
C PRO A 133 -21.78 26.21 7.36
N ALA A 134 -21.82 27.46 7.83
CA ALA A 134 -22.20 27.77 9.21
C ALA A 134 -23.57 27.15 9.53
N GLN A 135 -23.67 26.44 10.66
CA GLN A 135 -24.88 25.75 11.15
C GLN A 135 -25.31 24.51 10.35
N THR A 136 -24.35 23.71 9.89
CA THR A 136 -24.65 22.44 9.21
C THR A 136 -24.77 21.30 10.21
N LYS A 137 -25.90 20.58 10.18
CA LYS A 137 -26.03 19.30 10.88
C LYS A 137 -25.31 18.22 10.08
N LEU A 138 -24.19 17.73 10.59
CA LEU A 138 -23.49 16.58 10.01
C LEU A 138 -24.00 15.29 10.66
N THR A 139 -24.27 14.28 9.83
CA THR A 139 -24.78 12.97 10.27
C THR A 139 -23.83 11.89 9.79
N PHE A 140 -22.84 11.59 10.61
CA PHE A 140 -21.92 10.49 10.36
C PHE A 140 -22.65 9.16 10.59
N THR A 141 -22.51 8.23 9.66
CA THR A 141 -23.11 6.88 9.75
C THR A 141 -22.01 5.84 9.67
N VAL A 142 -21.99 4.86 10.58
CA VAL A 142 -21.07 3.70 10.50
C VAL A 142 -21.62 2.70 9.50
N ALA A 143 -21.53 3.01 8.20
CA ALA A 143 -21.82 2.03 7.15
C ALA A 143 -21.17 2.41 5.81
N GLY A 144 -20.21 1.57 5.38
CA GLY A 144 -20.00 1.27 3.97
C GLY A 144 -19.04 2.17 3.18
N THR A 145 -18.16 1.50 2.45
CA THR A 145 -17.16 1.99 1.50
C THR A 145 -17.72 3.01 0.50
N SER A 146 -17.17 4.22 0.49
CA SER A 146 -17.37 5.18 -0.61
C SER A 146 -16.03 5.81 -1.00
N ASP A 147 -15.63 5.60 -2.25
CA ASP A 147 -14.38 6.09 -2.85
C ASP A 147 -14.52 7.54 -3.36
N ILE A 148 -13.51 8.36 -3.07
CA ILE A 148 -13.21 9.59 -3.84
C ILE A 148 -11.68 9.82 -3.92
N THR A 149 -11.17 9.82 -5.14
CA THR A 149 -9.76 9.77 -5.54
C THR A 149 -8.87 10.93 -5.03
N PRO A 150 -7.67 10.66 -4.45
CA PRO A 150 -6.71 11.69 -3.97
C PRO A 150 -5.90 12.40 -5.06
N ALA A 151 -5.31 13.56 -4.69
CA ALA A 151 -4.35 14.32 -5.50
C ALA A 151 -2.88 13.88 -5.26
N ASN A 152 -2.27 13.31 -6.31
CA ASN A 152 -0.84 13.21 -6.67
C ASN A 152 0.23 12.98 -5.57
N THR A 153 0.14 11.87 -4.83
CA THR A 153 1.38 11.13 -4.53
C THR A 153 1.96 10.65 -5.87
N PRO A 154 3.25 10.88 -6.19
CA PRO A 154 3.85 10.33 -7.39
C PRO A 154 3.57 8.83 -7.39
N PRO A 155 2.89 8.30 -8.41
CA PRO A 155 2.35 6.95 -8.35
C PRO A 155 3.45 5.89 -8.37
N LEU A 156 4.71 6.33 -8.58
CA LEU A 156 5.93 5.53 -8.68
C LEU A 156 7.13 6.30 -8.11
N ARG A 157 8.00 5.60 -7.39
CA ARG A 157 9.32 6.09 -6.96
C ARG A 157 10.40 5.12 -7.43
N VAL A 158 11.45 5.64 -8.05
CA VAL A 158 12.57 4.85 -8.59
C VAL A 158 13.90 5.39 -8.07
N ILE A 159 14.75 4.48 -7.58
CA ILE A 159 16.14 4.74 -7.23
C ILE A 159 17.04 3.84 -8.09
N ASP A 160 18.11 4.42 -8.63
CA ASP A 160 19.27 3.66 -9.07
C ASP A 160 19.99 3.14 -7.81
N ALA A 161 19.82 1.86 -7.53
CA ALA A 161 20.40 1.20 -6.38
C ALA A 161 21.91 0.94 -6.53
N THR A 162 22.49 1.12 -7.72
CA THR A 162 23.94 1.05 -7.91
C THR A 162 24.64 2.24 -7.25
N ASN A 163 24.06 3.44 -7.36
CA ASN A 163 24.68 4.69 -6.87
C ASN A 163 23.81 5.50 -5.89
N GLY A 164 22.58 5.07 -5.60
CA GLY A 164 21.65 5.71 -4.68
C GLY A 164 20.89 6.91 -5.25
N ALA A 165 21.03 7.23 -6.54
CA ALA A 165 20.38 8.38 -7.15
C ALA A 165 18.87 8.16 -7.34
N VAL A 166 18.05 9.15 -7.00
CA VAL A 166 16.63 9.14 -7.34
C VAL A 166 16.50 9.38 -8.84
N LEU A 167 15.82 8.48 -9.55
CA LEU A 167 15.55 8.61 -10.97
C LEU A 167 14.21 9.31 -11.17
N GLN A 168 14.16 10.22 -12.14
CA GLN A 168 12.89 10.75 -12.62
C GLN A 168 12.20 9.67 -13.45
N ALA A 169 11.13 9.10 -12.90
CA ALA A 169 10.29 8.13 -13.59
C ALA A 169 8.99 8.81 -14.03
N THR A 170 8.65 8.65 -15.31
CA THR A 170 7.35 9.08 -15.84
C THR A 170 6.54 7.82 -16.12
N PRO A 171 5.49 7.53 -15.34
CA PRO A 171 4.56 6.45 -15.63
C PRO A 171 3.89 6.65 -16.97
N GLU A 172 3.71 5.57 -17.74
CA GLU A 172 2.90 5.57 -18.96
C GLU A 172 1.62 4.75 -18.74
N PRO A 173 0.49 5.08 -19.38
CA PRO A 173 -0.69 4.21 -19.36
C PRO A 173 -0.38 2.85 -19.99
N TYR A 174 -0.75 1.77 -19.33
CA TYR A 174 -0.56 0.43 -19.89
C TYR A 174 -1.49 0.18 -21.08
N ALA A 175 -0.91 -0.22 -22.21
CA ALA A 175 -1.63 -0.50 -23.46
C ALA A 175 -1.58 -1.98 -23.87
N GLY A 176 -1.07 -2.85 -23.00
CA GLY A 176 -0.91 -4.28 -23.28
C GLY A 176 -2.17 -5.12 -23.03
N PRO A 177 -2.08 -6.45 -23.24
CA PRO A 177 -3.25 -7.33 -23.24
C PRO A 177 -3.71 -7.75 -21.83
N VAL A 178 -2.95 -7.47 -20.78
CA VAL A 178 -3.28 -7.90 -19.42
C VAL A 178 -4.33 -6.97 -18.81
N ALA A 179 -5.53 -7.49 -18.59
CA ALA A 179 -6.59 -6.74 -17.92
C ALA A 179 -6.23 -6.40 -16.47
N GLY A 180 -6.72 -5.26 -15.97
CA GLY A 180 -6.52 -4.82 -14.58
C GLY A 180 -5.26 -4.01 -14.32
N ILE A 181 -4.33 -3.96 -15.28
CA ILE A 181 -3.15 -3.08 -15.24
C ILE A 181 -3.54 -1.69 -15.73
N GLN A 182 -3.07 -0.66 -15.04
CA GLN A 182 -3.38 0.75 -15.30
C GLN A 182 -2.16 1.50 -15.82
N ASN A 183 -1.00 1.27 -15.21
CA ASN A 183 0.24 1.99 -15.51
C ASN A 183 1.36 1.02 -15.86
N GLU A 184 2.32 1.50 -16.64
CA GLU A 184 3.56 0.80 -16.94
C GLU A 184 4.79 1.64 -16.65
N TYR A 185 5.85 0.95 -16.25
CA TYR A 185 7.20 1.50 -16.17
C TYR A 185 8.20 0.47 -16.66
N ILE A 186 8.87 0.80 -17.76
CA ILE A 186 9.83 -0.09 -18.41
C ILE A 186 11.19 0.60 -18.41
N ASN A 187 12.16 0.00 -17.74
CA ASN A 187 13.53 0.51 -17.70
C ASN A 187 14.54 -0.63 -17.78
N ILE A 188 14.85 -1.04 -19.02
CA ILE A 188 15.76 -2.16 -19.29
C ILE A 188 17.20 -1.66 -19.29
N THR A 189 17.85 -1.72 -18.13
CA THR A 189 19.24 -1.29 -17.94
C THR A 189 20.12 -2.38 -17.32
N ARG A 190 21.43 -2.12 -17.23
CA ARG A 190 22.34 -2.98 -16.46
C ARG A 190 22.49 -2.54 -15.00
N GLU A 191 21.95 -1.37 -14.66
CA GLU A 191 21.98 -0.84 -13.30
C GLU A 191 20.94 -1.54 -12.43
N SER A 192 21.24 -1.61 -11.15
CA SER A 192 20.31 -2.11 -10.14
C SER A 192 19.24 -1.05 -9.87
N LEU A 193 17.96 -1.41 -9.91
CA LEU A 193 16.86 -0.48 -9.65
C LEU A 193 16.10 -0.87 -8.39
N ALA A 194 15.74 0.11 -7.55
CA ALA A 194 14.77 -0.06 -6.47
C ALA A 194 13.52 0.76 -6.80
N ILE A 195 12.39 0.08 -7.01
CA ILE A 195 11.15 0.62 -7.54
C ILE A 195 10.03 0.35 -6.53
N VAL A 196 9.26 1.39 -6.20
CA VAL A 196 8.04 1.28 -5.40
C VAL A 196 6.91 1.95 -6.14
N ALA A 197 5.89 1.18 -6.51
CA ALA A 197 4.62 1.71 -7.01
C ALA A 197 3.68 1.91 -5.83
N MET A 198 3.09 3.10 -5.74
CA MET A 198 2.23 3.53 -4.62
C MET A 198 0.75 3.54 -4.98
N THR A 199 0.43 3.17 -6.23
CA THR A 199 -0.94 3.10 -6.75
C THR A 199 -1.22 1.71 -7.31
N PRO A 200 -2.49 1.32 -7.48
CA PRO A 200 -2.82 -0.01 -7.96
C PRO A 200 -2.49 -0.22 -9.44
N GLY A 201 -2.26 -1.47 -9.83
CA GLY A 201 -2.33 -1.89 -11.23
C GLY A 201 -1.11 -1.51 -12.09
N TRP A 202 0.02 -2.21 -11.90
CA TRP A 202 1.29 -1.89 -12.53
C TRP A 202 1.90 -3.00 -13.36
N PHE A 203 2.41 -2.63 -14.54
CA PHE A 203 3.41 -3.41 -15.28
C PHE A 203 4.78 -2.78 -15.07
N ILE A 204 5.69 -3.47 -14.39
CA ILE A 204 7.05 -2.99 -14.16
C ILE A 204 8.03 -3.98 -14.75
N ALA A 205 8.88 -3.52 -15.68
CA ALA A 205 9.91 -4.33 -16.29
C ALA A 205 11.29 -3.69 -16.17
N THR A 206 12.25 -4.48 -15.70
CA THR A 206 13.62 -4.06 -15.44
C THR A 206 14.64 -4.90 -16.21
N GLY A 207 15.91 -4.48 -16.20
CA GLY A 207 16.98 -5.17 -16.92
C GLY A 207 17.81 -6.09 -16.03
N SER A 208 19.09 -6.28 -16.37
CA SER A 208 19.96 -7.30 -15.76
C SER A 208 20.61 -6.90 -14.42
N GLY A 209 20.20 -5.78 -13.82
CA GLY A 209 20.70 -5.35 -12.51
C GLY A 209 20.22 -6.22 -11.36
N LEU A 210 20.64 -5.90 -10.13
CA LEU A 210 20.06 -6.48 -8.92
C LEU A 210 18.87 -5.63 -8.49
N ASN A 211 17.68 -6.01 -8.94
CA ASN A 211 16.51 -5.15 -8.84
C ASN A 211 15.70 -5.43 -7.57
N ALA A 212 15.00 -4.42 -7.08
CA ALA A 212 13.96 -4.54 -6.07
C ALA A 212 12.69 -3.84 -6.58
N ILE A 213 11.57 -4.54 -6.59
CA ILE A 213 10.28 -4.03 -7.08
C ILE A 213 9.23 -4.30 -6.01
N ALA A 214 8.49 -3.28 -5.60
CA ALA A 214 7.36 -3.42 -4.70
C ALA A 214 6.14 -2.69 -5.27
N VAL A 215 5.00 -3.36 -5.25
CA VAL A 215 3.69 -2.82 -5.64
C VAL A 215 2.72 -2.91 -4.47
N THR A 216 1.58 -2.20 -4.55
CA THR A 216 0.63 -2.11 -3.42
C THR A 216 -0.62 -2.96 -3.60
N SER A 217 -1.43 -2.71 -4.63
CA SER A 217 -2.72 -3.39 -4.82
C SER A 217 -3.11 -3.50 -6.29
N GLY A 218 -4.28 -4.08 -6.55
CA GLY A 218 -4.73 -4.37 -7.91
C GLY A 218 -3.99 -5.53 -8.55
N THR A 219 -4.19 -5.73 -9.85
CA THR A 219 -3.47 -6.75 -10.62
C THR A 219 -2.13 -6.18 -11.07
N ASN A 220 -1.01 -6.83 -10.78
CA ASN A 220 0.31 -6.33 -11.20
C ASN A 220 1.11 -7.37 -11.98
N VAL A 221 2.07 -6.89 -12.77
CA VAL A 221 3.07 -7.71 -13.47
C VAL A 221 4.45 -7.14 -13.16
N LEU A 222 5.29 -7.95 -12.52
CA LEU A 222 6.63 -7.59 -12.06
C LEU A 222 7.65 -8.45 -12.80
N ASP A 223 8.46 -7.82 -13.66
CA ASP A 223 9.51 -8.45 -14.43
C ASP A 223 10.89 -7.95 -13.93
N GLY A 224 11.56 -8.82 -13.19
CA GLY A 224 12.90 -8.58 -12.64
C GLY A 224 14.01 -8.58 -13.69
N GLY A 225 13.71 -9.01 -14.92
CA GLY A 225 14.64 -9.14 -16.01
C GLY A 225 15.51 -10.39 -15.93
N ALA A 226 16.74 -10.28 -16.45
CA ALA A 226 17.71 -11.39 -16.54
C ALA A 226 18.75 -11.40 -15.40
N GLY A 227 18.60 -10.51 -14.41
CA GLY A 227 19.37 -10.48 -13.17
C GLY A 227 18.54 -10.99 -11.99
N SER A 228 19.16 -11.14 -10.82
CA SER A 228 18.42 -11.40 -9.58
C SER A 228 17.51 -10.22 -9.21
N ALA A 229 16.30 -10.51 -8.76
CA ALA A 229 15.34 -9.52 -8.30
C ALA A 229 14.71 -9.87 -6.95
N PHE A 230 14.39 -8.84 -6.17
CA PHE A 230 13.54 -8.93 -4.98
C PHE A 230 12.19 -8.29 -5.31
N MET A 231 11.15 -9.09 -5.51
CA MET A 231 9.83 -8.64 -5.92
C MET A 231 8.83 -8.83 -4.78
N THR A 232 8.08 -7.79 -4.44
CA THR A 232 6.99 -7.85 -3.46
C THR A 232 5.67 -7.58 -4.16
N GLY A 233 4.79 -8.59 -4.15
CA GLY A 233 3.43 -8.49 -4.64
C GLY A 233 2.55 -7.58 -3.78
N GLY A 234 1.48 -7.08 -4.39
CA GLY A 234 0.42 -6.33 -3.74
C GLY A 234 -0.70 -7.23 -3.23
N SER A 235 -1.84 -6.64 -2.89
CA SER A 235 -3.00 -7.39 -2.34
C SER A 235 -3.93 -8.02 -3.39
N GLY A 236 -3.67 -7.81 -4.68
CA GLY A 236 -4.46 -8.38 -5.77
C GLY A 236 -3.64 -9.39 -6.58
N PRO A 237 -4.22 -10.04 -7.60
CA PRO A 237 -3.53 -11.09 -8.35
C PRO A 237 -2.30 -10.56 -9.07
N ASP A 238 -1.14 -11.14 -8.80
CA ASP A 238 0.13 -10.68 -9.35
C ASP A 238 0.80 -11.73 -10.25
N ALA A 239 1.53 -11.25 -11.25
CA ALA A 239 2.38 -12.07 -12.11
C ALA A 239 3.85 -11.65 -11.95
N PHE A 240 4.70 -12.60 -11.59
CA PHE A 240 6.13 -12.40 -11.42
C PHE A 240 6.88 -13.10 -12.55
N PHE A 241 7.84 -12.42 -13.18
CA PHE A 241 8.64 -12.98 -14.26
C PHE A 241 10.13 -13.02 -13.91
N LEU A 242 10.74 -14.14 -14.27
CA LEU A 242 12.19 -14.36 -14.25
C LEU A 242 12.62 -14.81 -15.66
N ASP A 243 13.59 -14.11 -16.25
CA ASP A 243 14.07 -14.42 -17.60
C ASP A 243 15.37 -15.23 -17.58
N VAL A 244 15.29 -16.52 -17.90
CA VAL A 244 16.47 -17.40 -17.99
C VAL A 244 17.16 -17.38 -19.35
N ARG A 245 16.60 -16.69 -20.36
CA ARG A 245 17.05 -16.80 -21.76
C ARG A 245 18.40 -16.13 -22.01
N SER A 246 18.76 -15.14 -21.20
CA SER A 246 19.94 -14.30 -21.40
C SER A 246 20.90 -14.28 -20.20
N MET A 247 20.80 -15.28 -19.31
CA MET A 247 21.65 -15.35 -18.11
C MET A 247 23.11 -15.59 -18.46
N THR A 248 24.00 -14.88 -17.79
CA THR A 248 25.46 -15.09 -17.87
C THR A 248 26.06 -15.68 -16.60
N SER A 249 25.28 -15.80 -15.53
CA SER A 249 25.65 -16.35 -14.23
C SER A 249 24.41 -16.90 -13.54
N ASP A 250 24.61 -17.64 -12.45
CA ASP A 250 23.49 -18.08 -11.64
C ASP A 250 22.71 -16.86 -11.12
N ILE A 251 21.38 -16.93 -11.19
CA ILE A 251 20.48 -15.89 -10.68
C ILE A 251 19.52 -16.46 -9.65
N TRP A 252 18.99 -15.56 -8.84
CA TRP A 252 18.13 -15.88 -7.72
C TRP A 252 17.13 -14.75 -7.47
N ASP A 253 15.85 -15.05 -7.64
CA ASP A 253 14.78 -14.12 -7.30
C ASP A 253 14.19 -14.44 -5.93
N THR A 254 13.78 -13.40 -5.22
CA THR A 254 12.94 -13.51 -4.04
C THR A 254 11.59 -12.90 -4.36
N VAL A 255 10.53 -13.69 -4.24
CA VAL A 255 9.15 -13.23 -4.38
C VAL A 255 8.53 -13.22 -3.00
N ASN A 256 8.25 -12.02 -2.50
CA ASN A 256 7.55 -11.79 -1.25
C ASN A 256 6.07 -11.52 -1.51
N ASN A 257 5.21 -11.94 -0.57
CA ASN A 257 3.76 -11.85 -0.69
C ASN A 257 3.19 -12.59 -1.91
N PHE A 258 3.67 -13.83 -2.15
CA PHE A 258 3.08 -14.72 -3.16
C PHE A 258 1.87 -15.45 -2.55
N HIS A 259 0.68 -15.22 -3.09
CA HIS A 259 -0.58 -15.74 -2.55
C HIS A 259 -1.52 -16.26 -3.62
N ILE A 260 -2.74 -16.64 -3.21
CA ILE A 260 -3.78 -17.19 -4.09
C ILE A 260 -4.07 -16.25 -5.27
N GLY A 261 -4.11 -16.80 -6.49
CA GLY A 261 -4.31 -16.05 -7.72
C GLY A 261 -3.02 -15.56 -8.39
N ASP A 262 -1.87 -15.65 -7.71
CA ASP A 262 -0.60 -15.23 -8.27
C ASP A 262 0.03 -16.28 -9.19
N THR A 263 0.88 -15.78 -10.07
CA THR A 263 1.65 -16.61 -11.00
C THR A 263 3.11 -16.22 -11.01
N MET A 264 3.98 -17.20 -11.14
CA MET A 264 5.42 -17.01 -11.38
C MET A 264 5.79 -17.71 -12.68
N THR A 265 6.30 -16.95 -13.65
CA THR A 265 6.72 -17.48 -14.95
C THR A 265 8.24 -17.40 -15.09
N LEU A 266 8.86 -18.54 -15.34
CA LEU A 266 10.27 -18.65 -15.69
C LEU A 266 10.39 -18.81 -17.21
N TRP A 267 10.82 -17.77 -17.89
CA TRP A 267 10.94 -17.73 -19.35
C TRP A 267 12.22 -18.40 -19.82
N GLY A 268 12.12 -19.34 -20.76
CA GLY A 268 13.25 -20.09 -21.32
C GLY A 268 13.47 -21.46 -20.67
N VAL A 269 12.65 -21.86 -19.69
CA VAL A 269 12.76 -23.15 -19.01
C VAL A 269 11.98 -24.23 -19.77
N THR A 270 12.64 -25.35 -20.09
CA THR A 270 12.00 -26.58 -20.58
C THR A 270 12.34 -27.76 -19.67
N PRO A 271 11.50 -28.81 -19.61
CA PRO A 271 11.83 -30.05 -18.90
C PRO A 271 12.99 -30.83 -19.53
N ALA A 272 13.37 -30.52 -20.77
CA ALA A 272 14.48 -31.18 -21.46
C ALA A 272 15.84 -30.53 -21.10
N ASP A 273 15.84 -29.21 -20.89
CA ASP A 273 17.06 -28.42 -20.68
C ASP A 273 17.37 -28.18 -19.19
N PHE A 274 16.34 -28.22 -18.34
CA PHE A 274 16.44 -27.95 -16.91
C PHE A 274 15.81 -29.03 -16.04
N THR A 275 16.45 -29.30 -14.90
CA THR A 275 15.90 -30.10 -13.80
C THR A 275 15.41 -29.19 -12.69
N ALA A 276 14.12 -29.29 -12.34
CA ALA A 276 13.48 -28.55 -11.25
C ALA A 276 13.62 -29.30 -9.92
N ASN A 277 14.06 -28.60 -8.88
CA ASN A 277 14.16 -29.12 -7.51
C ASN A 277 13.61 -28.13 -6.49
N TRP A 278 12.84 -28.62 -5.52
CA TRP A 278 12.22 -27.80 -4.47
C TRP A 278 12.93 -28.02 -3.13
N ILE A 279 13.25 -26.92 -2.46
CA ILE A 279 13.99 -26.91 -1.20
C ILE A 279 13.35 -25.91 -0.24
N ASN A 280 13.04 -26.33 0.98
CA ASN A 280 12.54 -25.45 2.02
C ASN A 280 13.66 -24.62 2.67
N ASP A 281 13.26 -23.50 3.28
CA ASP A 281 14.09 -22.64 4.14
C ASP A 281 15.38 -22.08 3.50
N GLN A 282 15.37 -21.94 2.17
CA GLN A 282 16.41 -21.23 1.42
C GLN A 282 16.05 -19.74 1.27
N GLY A 283 16.97 -18.96 0.71
CA GLY A 283 16.83 -17.51 0.52
C GLY A 283 17.65 -16.67 1.49
N ALA A 284 17.57 -15.36 1.33
CA ALA A 284 18.31 -14.39 2.15
C ALA A 284 17.82 -14.39 3.62
N PRO A 285 18.68 -14.05 4.60
CA PRO A 285 18.25 -13.83 5.98
C PRO A 285 17.11 -12.80 6.03
N GLY A 286 16.00 -13.17 6.64
CA GLY A 286 14.83 -12.31 6.67
C GLY A 286 14.03 -12.27 5.37
N SER A 287 14.14 -13.27 4.49
CA SER A 287 13.20 -13.56 3.40
C SER A 287 13.32 -15.03 2.97
N ARG A 288 13.41 -15.94 3.95
CA ARG A 288 13.51 -17.37 3.67
C ARG A 288 12.15 -17.95 3.29
N GLY A 289 12.16 -19.04 2.54
CA GLY A 289 10.93 -19.77 2.20
C GLY A 289 11.14 -20.95 1.28
N LEU A 290 10.04 -21.42 0.67
CA LEU A 290 10.05 -22.49 -0.32
C LEU A 290 10.75 -22.01 -1.58
N THR A 291 11.79 -22.72 -2.01
CA THR A 291 12.61 -22.32 -3.14
C THR A 291 12.58 -23.38 -4.23
N LEU A 292 12.26 -22.95 -5.44
CA LEU A 292 12.50 -23.72 -6.64
C LEU A 292 13.89 -23.36 -7.18
N THR A 293 14.70 -24.37 -7.48
CA THR A 293 15.89 -24.22 -8.30
C THR A 293 15.70 -25.01 -9.60
N VAL A 294 15.87 -24.33 -10.74
CA VAL A 294 16.01 -24.96 -12.05
C VAL A 294 17.49 -24.99 -12.42
N SER A 295 18.02 -26.21 -12.62
CA SER A 295 19.44 -26.45 -12.83
C SER A 295 19.70 -27.08 -14.18
N SER A 296 20.83 -26.71 -14.80
CA SER A 296 21.26 -27.26 -16.09
C SER A 296 22.77 -27.47 -16.10
N SER A 297 23.24 -28.41 -16.92
CA SER A 297 24.67 -28.56 -17.20
C SER A 297 25.14 -27.67 -18.36
N ALA A 298 24.19 -27.15 -19.16
CA ALA A 298 24.46 -26.33 -20.34
C ALA A 298 24.28 -24.83 -20.08
N HIS A 299 23.56 -24.46 -19.01
CA HIS A 299 23.18 -23.09 -18.69
C HIS A 299 23.40 -22.79 -17.20
N PRO A 300 23.58 -21.52 -16.81
CA PRO A 300 23.55 -21.14 -15.40
C PRO A 300 22.25 -21.55 -14.71
N ASN A 301 22.30 -21.72 -13.39
CA ASN A 301 21.13 -22.07 -12.60
C ASN A 301 20.26 -20.82 -12.34
N ALA A 302 18.95 -21.04 -12.23
CA ALA A 302 18.04 -20.01 -11.73
C ALA A 302 17.26 -20.54 -10.53
N SER A 303 17.11 -19.69 -9.52
CA SER A 303 16.31 -20.00 -8.34
C SER A 303 15.25 -18.92 -8.11
N VAL A 304 14.12 -19.33 -7.56
CA VAL A 304 13.12 -18.41 -7.00
C VAL A 304 12.74 -18.87 -5.61
N THR A 305 12.88 -17.99 -4.62
CA THR A 305 12.37 -18.18 -3.27
C THR A 305 11.02 -17.47 -3.14
N PHE A 306 9.97 -18.23 -2.86
CA PHE A 306 8.71 -17.69 -2.38
C PHE A 306 8.85 -17.44 -0.87
N ALA A 307 9.16 -16.20 -0.51
CA ALA A 307 9.44 -15.80 0.86
C ALA A 307 8.16 -15.82 1.69
N ASN A 308 8.20 -16.53 2.83
CA ASN A 308 7.19 -16.41 3.86
C ASN A 308 7.78 -16.95 5.16
N HIS A 309 7.96 -16.07 6.14
CA HIS A 309 9.02 -16.21 7.12
C HIS A 309 8.96 -17.45 8.04
N PHE A 310 7.89 -18.24 8.02
CA PHE A 310 7.86 -19.66 8.40
C PHE A 310 6.82 -20.42 7.53
N ALA A 311 6.92 -21.74 7.47
CA ALA A 311 6.43 -22.63 6.40
C ALA A 311 4.89 -22.84 6.27
N ASP A 312 4.05 -21.89 6.65
CA ASP A 312 2.62 -22.12 6.90
C ASP A 312 1.61 -21.45 5.96
N GLN A 313 2.04 -20.79 4.86
CA GLN A 313 1.06 -20.29 3.86
C GLN A 313 1.25 -20.77 2.41
N VAL A 314 2.44 -21.20 1.99
CA VAL A 314 2.65 -21.78 0.66
C VAL A 314 3.54 -23.00 0.78
N SER A 315 2.94 -24.19 0.67
CA SER A 315 3.64 -25.45 0.53
C SER A 315 3.72 -25.86 -0.94
N GLN A 316 4.63 -26.78 -1.28
CA GLN A 316 4.72 -27.29 -2.66
C GLN A 316 3.40 -27.90 -3.14
N SER A 317 2.60 -28.50 -2.26
CA SER A 317 1.28 -29.04 -2.61
C SER A 317 0.24 -27.98 -2.96
N ASP A 318 0.47 -26.73 -2.56
CA ASP A 318 -0.41 -25.60 -2.88
C ASP A 318 -0.04 -24.96 -4.23
N LEU A 319 1.01 -25.45 -4.88
CA LEU A 319 1.51 -24.95 -6.14
C LEU A 319 1.31 -25.96 -7.25
N SER A 320 0.86 -25.47 -8.39
CA SER A 320 0.83 -26.24 -9.64
C SER A 320 1.84 -25.71 -10.61
N VAL A 321 2.55 -26.65 -11.24
CA VAL A 321 3.64 -26.39 -12.19
C VAL A 321 3.20 -26.90 -13.55
N THR A 322 3.24 -26.04 -14.55
CA THR A 322 3.01 -26.43 -15.95
C THR A 322 4.09 -25.85 -16.85
N TYR A 323 4.28 -26.50 -18.00
CA TYR A 323 5.23 -26.04 -19.03
C TYR A 323 4.45 -25.69 -20.29
N GLY A 324 4.89 -24.64 -20.98
CA GLY A 324 4.24 -24.15 -22.17
C GLY A 324 5.23 -23.52 -23.13
N VAL A 325 4.69 -23.07 -24.26
CA VAL A 325 5.40 -22.29 -25.27
C VAL A 325 4.51 -21.14 -25.66
N GLU A 326 5.00 -19.91 -25.51
CA GLU A 326 4.25 -18.72 -25.91
C GLU A 326 4.09 -18.72 -27.43
N THR A 327 2.88 -18.44 -27.89
CA THR A 327 2.46 -18.80 -29.26
C THR A 327 3.11 -17.90 -30.32
N ALA A 328 3.32 -16.61 -30.02
CA ALA A 328 3.84 -15.64 -30.97
C ALA A 328 5.38 -15.70 -31.10
N SER A 329 6.09 -15.66 -29.98
CA SER A 329 7.56 -15.66 -29.87
C SER A 329 8.17 -17.06 -29.88
N ARG A 330 7.36 -18.11 -29.70
CA ARG A 330 7.81 -19.50 -29.54
C ARG A 330 8.77 -19.70 -28.37
N VAL A 331 8.72 -18.81 -27.39
CA VAL A 331 9.55 -18.90 -26.18
C VAL A 331 8.94 -19.94 -25.24
N PRO A 332 9.71 -20.97 -24.83
CA PRO A 332 9.25 -21.91 -23.81
C PRO A 332 9.20 -21.25 -22.45
N TYR A 333 8.32 -21.72 -21.57
CA TYR A 333 8.27 -21.26 -20.19
C TYR A 333 7.82 -22.38 -19.24
N MET A 334 8.20 -22.21 -17.99
CA MET A 334 7.62 -22.90 -16.84
C MET A 334 6.76 -21.88 -16.09
N ILE A 335 5.53 -22.24 -15.75
CA ILE A 335 4.66 -21.41 -14.92
C ILE A 335 4.30 -22.16 -13.64
N ILE A 336 4.36 -21.42 -12.55
CA ILE A 336 3.97 -21.83 -11.20
C ILE A 336 2.77 -20.98 -10.85
N HIS A 337 1.71 -21.60 -10.36
CA HIS A 337 0.52 -20.87 -9.94
C HIS A 337 -0.05 -21.42 -8.65
N THR A 338 -0.68 -20.55 -7.86
CA THR A 338 -1.50 -20.91 -6.70
C THR A 338 -2.94 -21.13 -7.20
N PRO A 339 -3.48 -22.37 -7.17
CA PRO A 339 -4.87 -22.60 -7.51
C PRO A 339 -5.81 -21.85 -6.56
N ALA A 340 -6.96 -21.42 -7.09
CA ALA A 340 -8.04 -20.81 -6.31
C ALA A 340 -8.76 -21.82 -5.42
#